data_AF-A0A8H7VXC0-F1
#
_entry.id   AF-A0A8H7VXC0-F1
#
_cell.length_a   1.000
_cell.length_b   1.000
_cell.length_c   1.000
_cell.angle_alpha   90.00
_cell.angle_beta   90.00
_cell.angle_gamma   90.00
#
_symmetry.space_group_name_H-M   'P 1'
#
loop_
_entity.id
_entity.type
_entity.pdbx_description
1 polymer ?
#
loop_
_entity_poly.entity_id
_entity_poly.type
_entity_poly.pdbx_seq_one_letter_code
_entity_poly.pdbx_strand_id
1 'polypeptide(L)'
;MPTFCIIQFINELKNKDKTADFRIASAEDDFQSKISDLQYALEEEKRMKKNLEIELNTVNADHEAEIEELKELLRQEKQKTQDALNEKWEETSRANLLTETVTSLKSNLQIEKTHHEETQSERALYKDRSDKLLVKLEEKTKAIDEIKVFQEHTKLMVARTQQDWIFKDKELKKCKEDQEAVNTAIKELLSRFSNGKYDNDQFDLKKDVRYFKESLENHSVRTYELEQCFKDVKDLLNSYKREDSPKKDINLKTDIKAFKECLETFLKHHYDLSSSYETMTEEFAQLSESHKNLTDIQLEWRTIASRMAEKLEEFRKSILYEIVIKLQLPMDEVELGLLSRNLSPSDDDAAIWNEVLQLSSAINIQRFVMAVLENAKNLYDNFVVTKSQLKKMKDKYRHILISNSEKISFRNFKVGDVALFLPTRNSTGKPWAAFNINAPHYFLKSNDTTSSQMQNREWIVARIIDITENTVDENLNPYGLTLGLKYYDLEVENWRTNRPNNKSKKRLIEPDSGLASLGSGNATPPKRPSFSSVASSSTNIVHSYVNK
;
A
#
# COMPACT_ATOMS: atom_id res chain seq x y z
N MET A 1 156.78 36.67 -109.80
CA MET A 1 155.33 36.95 -109.86
C MET A 1 154.62 35.60 -109.81
N PRO A 2 153.65 35.27 -108.93
CA PRO A 2 153.12 35.91 -107.71
C PRO A 2 153.04 34.93 -106.50
N THR A 3 153.65 35.24 -105.34
CA THR A 3 153.49 34.39 -104.12
C THR A 3 153.31 35.20 -102.83
N PHE A 4 153.41 36.53 -102.90
CA PHE A 4 153.33 37.40 -101.74
C PHE A 4 151.90 37.79 -101.34
N CYS A 5 150.89 37.50 -102.17
CA CYS A 5 149.51 37.93 -101.94
C CYS A 5 148.67 36.93 -101.11
N ILE A 6 149.10 35.66 -101.01
CA ILE A 6 148.30 34.61 -100.35
C ILE A 6 148.49 34.60 -98.82
N ILE A 7 149.69 34.93 -98.33
CA ILE A 7 150.02 34.88 -96.90
C ILE A 7 149.31 36.01 -96.11
N GLN A 8 149.13 37.18 -96.72
CA GLN A 8 148.47 38.32 -96.07
C GLN A 8 146.95 38.11 -95.95
N PHE A 9 146.33 37.41 -96.90
CA PHE A 9 144.90 37.08 -96.86
C PHE A 9 144.57 35.99 -95.82
N ILE A 10 145.47 35.01 -95.63
CA ILE A 10 145.28 33.93 -94.64
C ILE A 10 145.33 34.47 -93.20
N ASN A 11 146.19 35.46 -92.93
CA ASN A 11 146.28 36.06 -91.59
C ASN A 11 145.06 36.94 -91.26
N GLU A 12 144.47 37.60 -92.25
CA GLU A 12 143.25 38.39 -92.07
C GLU A 12 142.02 37.51 -91.82
N LEU A 13 141.90 36.37 -92.52
CA LEU A 13 140.84 35.39 -92.29
C LEU A 13 140.94 34.77 -90.90
N LYS A 14 142.14 34.38 -90.45
CA LYS A 14 142.34 33.82 -89.09
C LYS A 14 142.01 34.80 -87.96
N ASN A 15 142.25 36.10 -88.16
CA ASN A 15 141.92 37.10 -87.14
C ASN A 15 140.42 37.43 -87.12
N LYS A 16 139.74 37.42 -88.29
CA LYS A 16 138.29 37.58 -88.39
C LYS A 16 137.53 36.37 -87.84
N ASP A 17 138.04 35.15 -88.05
CA ASP A 17 137.49 33.92 -87.44
C ASP A 17 137.53 34.00 -85.91
N LYS A 18 138.69 34.36 -85.34
CA LYS A 18 138.85 34.48 -83.89
C LYS A 18 137.98 35.57 -83.26
N THR A 19 137.64 36.64 -83.99
CA THR A 19 136.73 37.69 -83.50
C THR A 19 135.26 37.33 -83.69
N ALA A 20 134.92 36.54 -84.70
CA ALA A 20 133.58 35.99 -84.86
C ALA A 20 133.30 34.95 -83.76
N ASP A 21 134.24 34.05 -83.49
CA ASP A 21 134.14 33.04 -82.43
C ASP A 21 134.01 33.67 -81.04
N PHE A 22 134.74 34.76 -80.75
CA PHE A 22 134.60 35.47 -79.47
C PHE A 22 133.24 36.18 -79.33
N ARG A 23 132.69 36.73 -80.41
CA ARG A 23 131.35 37.36 -80.40
C ARG A 23 130.22 36.34 -80.29
N ILE A 24 130.38 35.18 -80.92
CA ILE A 24 129.44 34.06 -80.82
C ILE A 24 129.49 33.49 -79.41
N ALA A 25 130.69 33.23 -78.85
CA ALA A 25 130.83 32.75 -77.48
C ALA A 25 130.27 33.74 -76.43
N SER A 26 130.49 35.05 -76.61
CA SER A 26 129.90 36.08 -75.74
C SER A 26 128.38 36.14 -75.85
N ALA A 27 127.82 36.02 -77.06
CA ALA A 27 126.37 35.98 -77.25
C ALA A 27 125.77 34.69 -76.69
N GLU A 28 126.49 33.57 -76.79
CA GLU A 28 126.08 32.27 -76.28
C GLU A 28 126.11 32.24 -74.76
N ASP A 29 127.12 32.83 -74.12
CA ASP A 29 127.13 33.06 -72.66
C ASP A 29 125.99 33.99 -72.21
N ASP A 30 125.70 35.06 -72.96
CA ASP A 30 124.57 35.95 -72.67
C ASP A 30 123.21 35.23 -72.80
N PHE A 31 123.06 34.36 -73.81
CA PHE A 31 121.85 33.54 -73.98
C PHE A 31 121.75 32.46 -72.92
N GLN A 32 122.85 31.81 -72.53
CA GLN A 32 122.87 30.83 -71.46
C GLN A 32 122.55 31.48 -70.11
N SER A 33 123.08 32.67 -69.84
CA SER A 33 122.74 33.49 -68.67
C SER A 33 121.25 33.82 -68.65
N LYS A 34 120.70 34.27 -69.78
CA LYS A 34 119.27 34.59 -69.90
C LYS A 34 118.36 33.36 -69.81
N ILE A 35 118.79 32.21 -70.31
CA ILE A 35 118.09 30.93 -70.16
C ILE A 35 118.11 30.49 -68.70
N SER A 36 119.24 30.62 -68.02
CA SER A 36 119.36 30.34 -66.58
C SER A 36 118.47 31.27 -65.76
N ASP A 37 118.42 32.56 -66.07
CA ASP A 37 117.54 33.54 -65.41
C ASP A 37 116.06 33.23 -65.64
N LEU A 38 115.69 32.85 -66.87
CA LEU A 38 114.31 32.43 -67.20
C LEU A 38 113.93 31.11 -66.52
N GLN A 39 114.85 30.15 -66.44
CA GLN A 39 114.65 28.90 -65.70
C GLN A 39 114.47 29.16 -64.21
N TYR A 40 115.27 30.06 -63.64
CA TYR A 40 115.14 30.48 -62.26
C TYR A 40 113.79 31.16 -61.99
N ALA A 41 113.38 32.11 -62.84
CA ALA A 41 112.09 32.78 -62.74
C ALA A 41 110.89 31.81 -62.90
N LEU A 42 110.99 30.83 -63.80
CA LEU A 42 109.96 29.79 -63.97
C LEU A 42 109.87 28.86 -62.75
N GLU A 43 111.01 28.49 -62.17
CA GLU A 43 111.06 27.67 -60.96
C GLU A 43 110.49 28.44 -59.75
N GLU A 44 110.75 29.76 -59.68
CA GLU A 44 110.20 30.66 -58.68
C GLU A 44 108.68 30.82 -58.83
N GLU A 45 108.17 30.99 -60.05
CA GLU A 45 106.72 31.05 -60.32
C GLU A 45 106.01 29.74 -59.97
N LYS A 46 106.61 28.58 -60.29
CA LYS A 46 106.10 27.26 -59.87
C LYS A 46 106.07 27.11 -58.35
N ARG A 47 107.09 27.61 -57.65
CA ARG A 47 107.11 27.63 -56.18
C ARG A 47 106.01 28.53 -55.63
N MET A 48 105.83 29.72 -56.18
CA MET A 48 104.73 30.62 -55.79
C MET A 48 103.37 29.97 -56.04
N LYS A 49 103.15 29.36 -57.20
CA LYS A 49 101.92 28.64 -57.52
C LYS A 49 101.66 27.50 -56.54
N LYS A 50 102.67 26.70 -56.22
CA LYS A 50 102.54 25.60 -55.25
C LYS A 50 102.23 26.13 -53.85
N ASN A 51 102.85 27.24 -53.43
CA ASN A 51 102.56 27.86 -52.14
C ASN A 51 101.13 28.41 -52.09
N LEU A 52 100.68 29.09 -53.15
CA LEU A 52 99.30 29.58 -53.27
C LEU A 52 98.28 28.43 -53.28
N GLU A 53 98.61 27.30 -53.91
CA GLU A 53 97.75 26.12 -53.94
C GLU A 53 97.66 25.45 -52.55
N ILE A 54 98.75 25.46 -51.78
CA ILE A 54 98.75 25.02 -50.38
C ILE A 54 97.90 25.97 -49.53
N GLU A 55 98.09 27.29 -49.65
CA GLU A 55 97.30 28.29 -48.92
C GLU A 55 95.80 28.18 -49.25
N LEU A 56 95.45 28.01 -50.53
CA LEU A 56 94.08 27.81 -50.96
C LEU A 56 93.46 26.54 -50.38
N ASN A 57 94.22 25.44 -50.35
CA ASN A 57 93.76 24.19 -49.77
C ASN A 57 93.59 24.28 -48.25
N THR A 58 94.47 25.01 -47.54
CA THR A 58 94.30 25.25 -46.10
C THR A 58 93.06 26.08 -45.82
N VAL A 59 92.83 27.16 -46.57
CA VAL A 59 91.65 28.02 -46.40
C VAL A 59 90.36 27.26 -46.72
N ASN A 60 90.36 26.41 -47.76
CA ASN A 60 89.20 25.57 -48.06
C ASN A 60 88.91 24.54 -46.97
N ALA A 61 89.94 23.93 -46.38
CA ALA A 61 89.79 23.00 -45.27
C ALA A 61 89.23 23.70 -44.01
N ASP A 62 89.71 24.91 -43.73
CA ASP A 62 89.20 25.72 -42.61
C ASP A 62 87.73 26.12 -42.83
N HIS A 63 87.36 26.55 -44.03
CA HIS A 63 85.97 26.84 -44.38
C HIS A 63 85.07 25.60 -44.32
N GLU A 64 85.54 24.43 -44.78
CA GLU A 64 84.78 23.18 -44.67
C GLU A 64 84.56 22.79 -43.21
N ALA A 65 85.56 22.97 -42.34
CA ALA A 65 85.42 22.73 -40.91
C ALA A 65 84.40 23.68 -40.26
N GLU A 66 84.45 24.98 -40.60
CA GLU A 66 83.50 25.98 -40.09
C GLU A 66 82.06 25.70 -40.58
N ILE A 67 81.90 25.26 -41.84
CA ILE A 67 80.60 24.85 -42.38
C ILE A 67 80.04 23.64 -41.63
N GLU A 68 80.87 22.64 -41.32
CA GLU A 68 80.41 21.46 -40.56
C GLU A 68 80.07 21.82 -39.11
N GLU A 69 80.83 22.70 -38.46
CA GLU A 69 80.50 23.21 -37.13
C GLU A 69 79.15 23.95 -37.12
N LEU A 70 78.92 24.83 -38.10
CA LEU A 70 77.65 25.55 -38.25
C LEU A 70 76.47 24.60 -38.54
N LYS A 71 76.68 23.54 -39.34
CA LYS A 71 75.65 22.52 -39.59
C LYS A 71 75.30 21.76 -38.33
N GLU A 72 76.29 21.42 -37.51
CA GLU A 72 76.08 20.72 -36.25
C GLU A 72 75.33 21.60 -35.24
N LEU A 73 75.69 22.88 -35.14
CA LEU A 73 74.95 23.86 -34.32
C LEU A 73 73.50 24.00 -34.79
N LEU A 74 73.27 24.12 -36.10
CA LEU A 74 71.93 24.19 -36.67
C LEU A 74 71.11 22.92 -36.35
N ARG A 75 71.75 21.74 -36.40
CA ARG A 75 71.12 20.47 -36.08
C ARG A 75 70.76 20.39 -34.59
N GLN A 76 71.64 20.84 -33.70
CA GLN A 76 71.38 20.92 -32.27
C GLN A 76 70.23 21.89 -31.95
N GLU A 77 70.17 23.03 -32.62
CA GLU A 77 69.12 24.02 -32.40
C GLU A 77 67.75 23.55 -32.94
N LYS A 78 67.75 22.85 -34.09
CA LYS A 78 66.55 22.13 -34.57
C LYS A 78 66.09 21.06 -33.58
N GLN A 79 67.02 20.31 -32.98
CA GLN A 79 66.65 19.30 -32.00
C GLN A 79 66.04 19.95 -30.74
N LYS A 80 66.68 20.98 -30.19
CA LYS A 80 66.16 21.72 -29.03
C LYS A 80 64.77 22.31 -29.28
N THR A 81 64.54 22.89 -30.46
CA THR A 81 63.22 23.45 -30.81
C THR A 81 62.16 22.36 -30.97
N GLN A 82 62.53 21.20 -31.52
CA GLN A 82 61.63 20.05 -31.60
C GLN A 82 61.29 19.47 -30.22
N ASP A 83 62.29 19.36 -29.33
CA ASP A 83 62.09 18.87 -27.97
C ASP A 83 61.19 19.81 -27.17
N ALA A 84 61.40 21.14 -27.27
CA ALA A 84 60.54 22.15 -26.66
C ALA A 84 59.10 22.11 -27.21
N LEU A 85 58.94 21.83 -28.50
CA LEU A 85 57.61 21.66 -29.11
C LEU A 85 56.90 20.42 -28.58
N ASN A 86 57.62 19.31 -28.42
CA ASN A 86 57.09 18.07 -27.87
C ASN A 86 56.68 18.26 -26.39
N GLU A 87 57.52 18.92 -25.59
CA GLU A 87 57.20 19.23 -24.17
C GLU A 87 55.93 20.07 -24.06
N LYS A 88 55.80 21.11 -24.89
CA LYS A 88 54.59 21.93 -24.95
C LYS A 88 53.34 21.13 -25.37
N TRP A 89 53.50 20.17 -26.28
CA TRP A 89 52.41 19.29 -26.70
C TRP A 89 51.98 18.34 -25.58
N GLU A 90 52.93 17.80 -24.81
CA GLU A 90 52.65 17.00 -23.62
C GLU A 90 51.94 17.80 -22.53
N GLU A 91 52.38 19.03 -22.26
CA GLU A 91 51.72 19.93 -21.31
C GLU A 91 50.29 20.25 -21.73
N THR A 92 50.09 20.55 -23.02
CA THR A 92 48.76 20.81 -23.57
C THR A 92 47.86 19.58 -23.46
N SER A 93 48.40 18.39 -23.72
CA SER A 93 47.66 17.13 -23.58
C SER A 93 47.28 16.84 -22.12
N ARG A 94 48.19 17.10 -21.16
CA ARG A 94 47.89 17.01 -19.73
C ARG A 94 46.81 18.01 -19.31
N ALA A 95 46.87 19.25 -19.79
CA ALA A 95 45.87 20.27 -19.49
C ALA A 95 44.48 19.91 -20.03
N ASN A 96 44.41 19.34 -21.23
CA ASN A 96 43.16 18.86 -21.82
C ASN A 96 42.56 17.71 -21.00
N LEU A 97 43.38 16.72 -20.61
CA LEU A 97 42.94 15.62 -19.75
C LEU A 97 42.44 16.12 -18.39
N LEU A 98 43.13 17.08 -17.79
CA LEU A 98 42.68 17.68 -16.53
C LEU A 98 41.34 18.41 -16.70
N THR A 99 41.15 19.10 -17.82
CA THR A 99 39.88 19.79 -18.13
C THR A 99 38.72 18.81 -18.32
N GLU A 100 38.98 17.68 -18.96
CA GLU A 100 38.00 16.60 -19.16
C GLU A 100 37.63 15.92 -17.83
N THR A 101 38.59 15.65 -16.95
CA THR A 101 38.31 15.11 -15.62
C THR A 101 37.53 16.11 -14.75
N VAL A 102 37.87 17.40 -14.80
CA VAL A 102 37.13 18.46 -14.08
C VAL A 102 35.70 18.59 -14.58
N THR A 103 35.47 18.51 -15.90
CA THR A 103 34.11 18.55 -16.47
C THR A 103 33.30 17.32 -16.10
N SER A 104 33.90 16.13 -16.09
CA SER A 104 33.25 14.91 -15.58
C SER A 104 32.88 15.02 -14.10
N LEU A 105 33.81 15.48 -13.25
CA LEU A 105 33.55 15.70 -11.82
C LEU A 105 32.44 16.73 -11.58
N LYS A 106 32.39 17.80 -12.39
CA LYS A 106 31.33 18.82 -12.33
C LYS A 106 29.97 18.23 -12.70
N SER A 107 29.91 17.35 -13.69
CA SER A 107 28.69 16.63 -14.07
C SER A 107 28.23 15.70 -12.95
N ASN A 108 29.13 14.91 -12.37
CA ASN A 108 28.83 14.02 -11.24
C ASN A 108 28.33 14.78 -10.02
N LEU A 109 28.96 15.91 -9.68
CA LEU A 109 28.51 16.77 -8.58
C LEU A 109 27.09 17.32 -8.82
N GLN A 110 26.73 17.61 -10.08
CA GLN A 110 25.38 18.06 -10.41
C GLN A 110 24.35 16.93 -10.21
N ILE A 111 24.68 15.70 -10.61
CA ILE A 111 23.83 14.53 -10.39
C ILE A 111 23.64 14.25 -8.88
N GLU A 112 24.70 14.36 -8.09
CA GLU A 112 24.58 14.19 -6.63
C GLU A 112 23.71 15.28 -6.00
N LYS A 113 23.78 16.53 -6.47
CA LYS A 113 22.90 17.61 -6.00
C LYS A 113 21.43 17.32 -6.31
N THR A 114 21.10 16.88 -7.53
CA THR A 114 19.72 16.54 -7.88
C THR A 114 19.22 15.36 -7.06
N HIS A 115 20.04 14.32 -6.87
CA HIS A 115 19.68 13.19 -6.00
C HIS A 115 19.48 13.60 -4.54
N HIS A 116 20.28 14.57 -4.04
CA HIS A 116 20.12 15.11 -2.70
C HIS A 116 18.80 15.89 -2.55
N GLU A 117 18.44 16.71 -3.53
CA GLU A 117 17.17 17.45 -3.56
C GLU A 117 15.95 16.50 -3.61
N GLU A 118 16.01 15.46 -4.44
CA GLU A 118 14.99 14.40 -4.49
C GLU A 118 14.85 13.70 -3.13
N THR A 119 15.96 13.30 -2.52
CA THR A 119 15.97 12.65 -1.21
C THR A 119 15.39 13.57 -0.12
N GLN A 120 15.67 14.88 -0.18
CA GLN A 120 15.09 15.85 0.76
C GLN A 120 13.58 16.01 0.56
N SER A 121 13.11 16.04 -0.69
CA SER A 121 11.68 16.08 -1.02
C SER A 121 10.95 14.84 -0.50
N GLU A 122 11.51 13.65 -0.72
CA GLU A 122 10.95 12.41 -0.17
C GLU A 122 10.89 12.42 1.35
N ARG A 123 11.96 12.87 2.03
CA ARG A 123 11.98 13.01 3.50
C ARG A 123 10.89 13.97 4.00
N ALA A 124 10.62 15.07 3.29
CA ALA A 124 9.54 15.99 3.63
C ALA A 124 8.16 15.32 3.51
N LEU A 125 7.93 14.54 2.46
CA LEU A 125 6.69 13.78 2.28
C LEU A 125 6.50 12.71 3.36
N TYR A 126 7.56 11.98 3.73
CA TYR A 126 7.50 11.01 4.82
C TYR A 126 7.22 11.68 6.17
N LYS A 127 7.79 12.87 6.40
CA LYS A 127 7.52 13.65 7.60
C LYS A 127 6.05 14.09 7.68
N ASP A 128 5.51 14.68 6.61
CA ASP A 128 4.09 15.07 6.53
C ASP A 128 3.16 13.86 6.74
N ARG A 129 3.49 12.70 6.14
CA ARG A 129 2.74 11.46 6.35
C ARG A 129 2.80 10.99 7.81
N SER A 130 3.95 11.10 8.46
CA SER A 130 4.13 10.77 9.87
C SER A 130 3.28 11.68 10.76
N ASP A 131 3.30 12.99 10.51
CA ASP A 131 2.53 13.97 11.27
C ASP A 131 1.01 13.72 11.12
N LYS A 132 0.55 13.40 9.90
CA LYS A 132 -0.85 13.00 9.65
C LYS A 132 -1.25 11.72 10.40
N LEU A 133 -0.35 10.75 10.51
CA LEU A 133 -0.63 9.53 11.29
C LEU A 133 -0.68 9.81 12.79
N LEU A 134 0.12 10.75 13.28
CA LEU A 134 0.13 11.18 14.68
C LEU A 134 -1.20 11.86 15.05
N VAL A 135 -1.71 12.76 14.20
CA VAL A 135 -3.04 13.38 14.38
C VAL A 135 -4.14 12.32 14.41
N LYS A 136 -4.14 11.36 13.48
CA LYS A 136 -5.12 10.26 13.47
C LYS A 136 -5.03 9.35 14.70
N LEU A 137 -3.84 9.16 15.25
CA LEU A 137 -3.66 8.43 16.51
C LEU A 137 -4.26 9.22 17.67
N GLU A 138 -4.03 10.53 17.72
CA GLU A 138 -4.59 11.39 18.76
C GLU A 138 -6.13 11.43 18.73
N GLU A 139 -6.72 11.53 17.53
CA GLU A 139 -8.18 11.42 17.33
C GLU A 139 -8.72 10.07 17.81
N LYS A 140 -8.03 8.97 17.49
CA LYS A 140 -8.41 7.64 17.98
C LYS A 140 -8.31 7.54 19.50
N THR A 141 -7.30 8.12 20.13
CA THR A 141 -7.20 8.13 21.59
C THR A 141 -8.33 8.92 22.24
N LYS A 142 -8.71 10.07 21.67
CA LYS A 142 -9.87 10.85 22.13
C LYS A 142 -11.16 10.05 22.03
N ALA A 143 -11.41 9.39 20.89
CA ALA A 143 -12.57 8.53 20.70
C ALA A 143 -12.61 7.35 21.70
N ILE A 144 -11.46 6.74 22.00
CA ILE A 144 -11.37 5.68 23.02
C ILE A 144 -11.77 6.21 24.40
N ASP A 145 -11.31 7.40 24.77
CA ASP A 145 -11.63 7.98 26.08
C ASP A 145 -13.10 8.41 26.17
N GLU A 146 -13.69 8.93 25.08
CA GLU A 146 -15.14 9.17 24.98
C GLU A 146 -15.95 7.89 25.14
N ILE A 147 -15.54 6.79 24.48
CA ILE A 147 -16.18 5.48 24.63
C ILE A 147 -16.08 4.98 26.08
N LYS A 148 -14.94 5.15 26.74
CA LYS A 148 -14.80 4.76 28.16
C LYS A 148 -15.74 5.56 29.06
N VAL A 149 -15.83 6.88 28.86
CA VAL A 149 -16.76 7.72 29.62
C VAL A 149 -18.21 7.29 29.38
N PHE A 150 -18.57 7.01 28.13
CA PHE A 150 -19.90 6.51 27.79
C PHE A 150 -20.20 5.13 28.41
N GLN A 151 -19.22 4.23 28.42
CA GLN A 151 -19.34 2.93 29.07
C GLN A 151 -19.54 3.05 30.58
N GLU A 152 -18.77 3.92 31.26
CA GLU A 152 -18.95 4.17 32.69
C GLU A 152 -20.32 4.81 33.00
N HIS A 153 -20.76 5.76 32.16
CA HIS A 153 -22.11 6.33 32.29
C HIS A 153 -23.20 5.26 32.11
N THR A 154 -23.05 4.39 31.12
CA THR A 154 -23.98 3.29 30.87
C THR A 154 -24.01 2.30 32.04
N LYS A 155 -22.86 1.94 32.61
CA LYS A 155 -22.78 1.10 33.81
C LYS A 155 -23.51 1.73 34.98
N LEU A 156 -23.33 3.04 35.21
CA LEU A 156 -24.03 3.77 36.27
C LEU A 156 -25.55 3.80 36.04
N MET A 157 -26.00 4.04 34.80
CA MET A 157 -27.42 3.98 34.45
C MET A 157 -27.99 2.58 34.70
N VAL A 158 -27.31 1.53 34.25
CA VAL A 158 -27.75 0.14 34.47
C VAL A 158 -27.83 -0.16 35.96
N ALA A 159 -26.80 0.20 36.73
CA ALA A 159 -26.79 0.02 38.18
C ALA A 159 -27.97 0.75 38.86
N ARG A 160 -28.27 1.98 38.44
CA ARG A 160 -29.42 2.74 38.94
C ARG A 160 -30.74 2.07 38.59
N THR A 161 -30.94 1.67 37.34
CA THR A 161 -32.16 0.96 36.92
C THR A 161 -32.32 -0.38 37.62
N GLN A 162 -31.22 -1.07 37.92
CA GLN A 162 -31.24 -2.32 38.67
C GLN A 162 -31.66 -2.09 40.12
N GLN A 163 -31.15 -1.03 40.77
CA GLN A 163 -31.60 -0.64 42.11
C GLN A 163 -33.09 -0.25 42.12
N ASP A 164 -33.53 0.54 41.13
CA ASP A 164 -34.94 0.92 40.98
C ASP A 164 -35.83 -0.31 40.76
N TRP A 165 -35.37 -1.28 39.96
CA TRP A 165 -36.08 -2.55 39.74
C TRP A 165 -36.16 -3.37 41.02
N ILE A 166 -35.06 -3.51 41.77
CA ILE A 166 -35.05 -4.23 43.06
C ILE A 166 -36.03 -3.57 44.05
N PHE A 167 -36.05 -2.23 44.10
CA PHE A 167 -36.96 -1.48 44.94
C PHE A 167 -38.42 -1.72 44.52
N LYS A 168 -38.73 -1.62 43.22
CA LYS A 168 -40.07 -1.86 42.69
C LYS A 168 -40.54 -3.31 42.85
N ASP A 169 -39.64 -4.30 42.73
CA ASP A 169 -39.95 -5.71 43.01
C ASP A 169 -40.30 -5.91 44.50
N LYS A 170 -39.58 -5.23 45.40
CA LYS A 170 -39.91 -5.24 46.83
C LYS A 170 -41.29 -4.63 47.10
N GLU A 171 -41.59 -3.47 46.51
CA GLU A 171 -42.91 -2.83 46.62
C GLU A 171 -44.02 -3.71 46.00
N LEU A 172 -43.76 -4.36 44.87
CA LEU A 172 -44.71 -5.27 44.24
C LEU A 172 -45.01 -6.49 45.13
N LYS A 173 -43.99 -7.05 45.79
CA LYS A 173 -44.18 -8.13 46.76
C LYS A 173 -45.07 -7.68 47.91
N LYS A 174 -44.82 -6.49 48.46
CA LYS A 174 -45.67 -5.91 49.50
C LYS A 174 -47.11 -5.70 49.02
N CYS A 175 -47.31 -5.13 47.83
CA CYS A 175 -48.66 -4.99 47.26
C CYS A 175 -49.36 -6.33 47.01
N LYS A 176 -48.62 -7.40 46.66
CA LYS A 176 -49.18 -8.75 46.54
C LYS A 176 -49.60 -9.32 47.89
N GLU A 177 -48.78 -9.12 48.92
CA GLU A 177 -49.13 -9.50 50.31
C GLU A 177 -50.39 -8.75 50.77
N ASP A 178 -50.47 -7.45 50.51
CA ASP A 178 -51.64 -6.62 50.81
C ASP A 178 -52.88 -7.08 50.00
N GLN A 179 -52.70 -7.40 48.71
CA GLN A 179 -53.77 -7.94 47.86
C GLN A 179 -54.28 -9.29 48.36
N GLU A 180 -53.39 -10.17 48.82
CA GLU A 180 -53.75 -11.48 49.38
C GLU A 180 -54.49 -11.31 50.72
N ALA A 181 -54.08 -10.36 51.54
CA ALA A 181 -54.79 -9.98 52.77
C ALA A 181 -56.20 -9.45 52.46
N VAL A 182 -56.35 -8.55 51.48
CA VAL A 182 -57.66 -8.02 51.04
C VAL A 182 -58.53 -9.12 50.45
N ASN A 183 -57.99 -9.99 49.60
CA ASN A 183 -58.74 -11.13 49.05
C ASN A 183 -59.24 -12.07 50.16
N THR A 184 -58.44 -12.27 51.21
CA THR A 184 -58.84 -13.07 52.39
C THR A 184 -59.96 -12.38 53.15
N ALA A 185 -59.89 -11.07 53.36
CA ALA A 185 -60.94 -10.28 54.00
C ALA A 185 -62.25 -10.27 53.19
N ILE A 186 -62.17 -10.13 51.86
CA ILE A 186 -63.33 -10.19 50.96
C ILE A 186 -63.97 -11.58 51.00
N LYS A 187 -63.17 -12.66 50.98
CA LYS A 187 -63.68 -14.03 51.13
C LYS A 187 -64.41 -14.21 52.47
N GLU A 188 -63.88 -13.65 53.55
CA GLU A 188 -64.53 -13.69 54.86
C GLU A 188 -65.86 -12.90 54.87
N LEU A 189 -65.90 -11.71 54.27
CA LEU A 189 -67.11 -10.89 54.16
C LEU A 189 -68.18 -11.57 53.28
N LEU A 190 -67.81 -12.11 52.12
CA LEU A 190 -68.72 -12.86 51.25
C LEU A 190 -69.25 -14.12 51.94
N SER A 191 -68.42 -14.82 52.72
CA SER A 191 -68.87 -15.96 53.53
C SER A 191 -69.87 -15.56 54.62
N ARG A 192 -69.73 -14.36 55.21
CA ARG A 192 -70.68 -13.81 56.20
C ARG A 192 -72.03 -13.43 55.58
N PHE A 193 -72.02 -12.88 54.36
CA PHE A 193 -73.25 -12.46 53.66
C PHE A 193 -74.02 -13.61 53.00
N SER A 194 -73.35 -14.70 52.60
CA SER A 194 -73.97 -15.77 51.81
C SER A 194 -74.59 -16.92 52.62
N ASN A 195 -74.76 -16.78 53.94
CA ASN A 195 -75.27 -17.86 54.82
C ASN A 195 -74.61 -19.23 54.56
N GLY A 196 -73.31 -19.24 54.26
CA GLY A 196 -72.54 -20.48 54.07
C GLY A 196 -72.77 -21.24 52.76
N LYS A 197 -73.32 -20.61 51.71
CA LYS A 197 -73.41 -21.21 50.37
C LYS A 197 -72.60 -20.42 49.34
N TYR A 198 -71.27 -20.45 49.47
CA TYR A 198 -70.37 -20.00 48.41
C TYR A 198 -69.41 -21.14 48.08
N ASP A 199 -69.46 -21.61 46.82
CA ASP A 199 -68.57 -22.63 46.29
C ASP A 199 -67.25 -21.95 45.87
N ASN A 200 -66.13 -22.51 46.32
CA ASN A 200 -64.84 -21.80 46.46
C ASN A 200 -64.02 -21.66 45.16
N ASP A 201 -64.50 -22.18 44.02
CA ASP A 201 -63.61 -22.55 42.92
C ASP A 201 -63.59 -21.59 41.72
N GLN A 202 -64.36 -20.49 41.72
CA GLN A 202 -64.31 -19.54 40.60
C GLN A 202 -64.60 -18.10 41.01
N PHE A 203 -63.60 -17.46 41.64
CA PHE A 203 -63.63 -16.04 42.02
C PHE A 203 -63.51 -15.14 40.78
N ASP A 204 -64.61 -14.56 40.32
CA ASP A 204 -64.62 -13.53 39.27
C ASP A 204 -65.09 -12.21 39.88
N LEU A 205 -64.11 -11.43 40.36
CA LEU A 205 -64.27 -10.16 41.07
C LEU A 205 -65.23 -9.21 40.33
N LYS A 206 -65.28 -9.25 39.00
CA LYS A 206 -66.11 -8.34 38.20
C LYS A 206 -67.59 -8.78 38.17
N LYS A 207 -67.84 -10.08 38.24
CA LYS A 207 -69.19 -10.66 38.29
C LYS A 207 -69.77 -10.56 39.70
N ASP A 208 -68.96 -10.83 40.71
CA ASP A 208 -69.36 -10.75 42.11
C ASP A 208 -69.62 -9.29 42.55
N VAL A 209 -68.78 -8.32 42.13
CA VAL A 209 -69.04 -6.89 42.39
C VAL A 209 -70.32 -6.42 41.68
N ARG A 210 -70.65 -6.96 40.50
CA ARG A 210 -71.89 -6.63 39.79
C ARG A 210 -73.12 -7.19 40.51
N TYR A 211 -73.07 -8.45 40.93
CA TYR A 211 -74.13 -9.08 41.73
C TYR A 211 -74.35 -8.31 43.03
N PHE A 212 -73.24 -7.92 43.68
CA PHE A 212 -73.29 -7.13 44.90
C PHE A 212 -73.93 -5.74 44.68
N LYS A 213 -73.58 -5.04 43.58
CA LYS A 213 -74.18 -3.75 43.21
C LYS A 213 -75.69 -3.86 42.93
N GLU A 214 -76.10 -4.88 42.20
CA GLU A 214 -77.51 -5.16 41.88
C GLU A 214 -78.32 -5.54 43.13
N SER A 215 -77.69 -6.26 44.07
CA SER A 215 -78.30 -6.58 45.36
C SER A 215 -78.43 -5.36 46.27
N LEU A 216 -77.53 -4.36 46.15
CA LEU A 216 -77.58 -3.09 46.87
C LEU A 216 -78.68 -2.17 46.34
N GLU A 217 -78.85 -2.07 45.02
CA GLU A 217 -79.96 -1.36 44.39
C GLU A 217 -81.32 -1.97 44.79
N ASN A 218 -81.44 -3.30 44.78
CA ASN A 218 -82.65 -3.98 45.24
C ASN A 218 -82.97 -3.71 46.72
N HIS A 219 -81.95 -3.58 47.57
CA HIS A 219 -82.14 -3.22 48.98
C HIS A 219 -82.57 -1.76 49.16
N SER A 220 -82.03 -0.84 48.35
CA SER A 220 -82.42 0.58 48.37
C SER A 220 -83.89 0.77 47.95
N VAL A 221 -84.37 -0.03 46.99
CA VAL A 221 -85.79 -0.05 46.60
C VAL A 221 -86.66 -0.51 47.77
N ARG A 222 -86.22 -1.54 48.50
CA ARG A 222 -86.97 -2.09 49.63
C ARG A 222 -87.03 -1.14 50.83
N THR A 223 -85.98 -0.34 51.06
CA THR A 223 -86.00 0.72 52.08
C THR A 223 -86.96 1.85 51.70
N TYR A 224 -87.05 2.20 50.41
CA TYR A 224 -88.01 3.19 49.92
C TYR A 224 -89.46 2.72 50.09
N GLU A 225 -89.75 1.44 49.80
CA GLU A 225 -91.07 0.84 50.04
C GLU A 225 -91.47 0.83 51.54
N LEU A 226 -90.48 0.63 52.43
CA LEU A 226 -90.67 0.69 53.87
C LEU A 226 -90.92 2.12 54.38
N GLU A 227 -90.20 3.12 53.86
CA GLU A 227 -90.47 4.54 54.16
C GLU A 227 -91.88 4.96 53.71
N GLN A 228 -92.34 4.46 52.58
CA GLN A 228 -93.71 4.68 52.10
C GLN A 228 -94.73 4.08 53.07
N CYS A 229 -94.53 2.84 53.53
CA CYS A 229 -95.38 2.22 54.56
C CYS A 229 -95.36 2.99 55.89
N PHE A 230 -94.21 3.54 56.29
CA PHE A 230 -94.13 4.40 57.49
C PHE A 230 -94.96 5.68 57.36
N LYS A 231 -95.03 6.25 56.15
CA LYS A 231 -95.86 7.42 55.86
C LYS A 231 -97.35 7.08 55.96
N ASP A 232 -97.76 5.95 55.39
CA ASP A 232 -99.14 5.46 55.44
C ASP A 232 -99.60 5.15 56.87
N VAL A 233 -98.73 4.51 57.68
CA VAL A 233 -99.00 4.25 59.11
C VAL A 233 -99.07 5.55 59.92
N LYS A 234 -98.24 6.55 59.60
CA LYS A 234 -98.27 7.87 60.26
C LYS A 234 -99.56 8.64 59.93
N ASP A 235 -100.06 8.52 58.70
CA ASP A 235 -101.33 9.10 58.28
C ASP A 235 -102.53 8.40 58.94
N LEU A 236 -102.46 7.06 59.09
CA LEU A 236 -103.43 6.28 59.86
C LEU A 236 -103.45 6.67 61.35
N LEU A 237 -102.28 6.88 61.96
CA LEU A 237 -102.16 7.33 63.34
C LEU A 237 -102.71 8.76 63.55
N ASN A 238 -102.58 9.63 62.55
CA ASN A 238 -103.16 10.98 62.56
C ASN A 238 -104.68 10.99 62.34
N SER A 239 -105.24 9.97 61.68
CA SER A 239 -106.69 9.78 61.58
C SER A 239 -107.30 9.31 62.91
N TYR A 240 -106.59 8.44 63.64
CA TYR A 240 -107.04 7.90 64.93
C TYR A 240 -107.02 8.94 66.07
N LYS A 241 -106.16 9.97 65.98
CA LYS A 241 -106.16 11.11 66.92
C LYS A 241 -107.38 12.03 66.80
N ARG A 242 -108.27 11.83 65.82
CA ARG A 242 -109.48 12.65 65.62
C ARG A 242 -110.77 12.02 66.14
N GLU A 243 -110.76 10.77 66.60
CA GLU A 243 -111.94 10.13 67.20
C GLU A 243 -111.72 9.86 68.69
N ASP A 244 -112.29 10.75 69.51
CA ASP A 244 -112.47 10.54 70.95
C ASP A 244 -113.54 9.48 71.21
N SER A 245 -113.18 8.32 71.77
CA SER A 245 -114.06 7.59 72.69
C SER A 245 -113.30 6.56 73.57
N PRO A 246 -113.78 6.27 74.80
CA PRO A 246 -112.92 5.76 75.87
C PRO A 246 -113.09 4.26 76.18
N LYS A 247 -112.04 3.70 76.81
CA LYS A 247 -111.95 2.43 77.59
C LYS A 247 -111.39 1.18 76.86
N LYS A 248 -110.04 1.06 76.87
CA LYS A 248 -109.32 -0.22 77.08
C LYS A 248 -107.86 0.03 77.54
N ASP A 249 -107.72 0.55 78.76
CA ASP A 249 -106.51 1.20 79.27
C ASP A 249 -105.37 0.28 79.79
N ILE A 250 -105.38 -1.03 79.48
CA ILE A 250 -104.37 -1.96 80.08
C ILE A 250 -103.50 -2.69 79.05
N ASN A 251 -103.84 -2.71 77.76
CA ASN A 251 -102.91 -3.21 76.72
C ASN A 251 -102.25 -2.10 75.91
N LEU A 252 -102.89 -0.95 75.75
CA LEU A 252 -102.39 0.08 74.84
C LEU A 252 -101.06 0.68 75.28
N LYS A 253 -100.82 0.85 76.59
CA LYS A 253 -99.58 1.45 77.10
C LYS A 253 -98.38 0.49 76.99
N THR A 254 -98.64 -0.81 77.16
CA THR A 254 -97.66 -1.88 77.00
C THR A 254 -97.34 -2.10 75.53
N ASP A 255 -98.36 -2.08 74.67
CA ASP A 255 -98.22 -2.19 73.21
C ASP A 255 -97.54 -0.95 72.62
N ILE A 256 -97.84 0.25 73.12
CA ILE A 256 -97.13 1.49 72.73
C ILE A 256 -95.67 1.45 73.19
N LYS A 257 -95.38 0.91 74.37
CA LYS A 257 -93.99 0.76 74.85
C LYS A 257 -93.23 -0.28 74.03
N ALA A 258 -93.84 -1.43 73.75
CA ALA A 258 -93.26 -2.47 72.89
C ALA A 258 -93.06 -1.96 71.46
N PHE A 259 -94.02 -1.20 70.92
CA PHE A 259 -93.89 -0.55 69.61
C PHE A 259 -92.77 0.48 69.61
N LYS A 260 -92.64 1.29 70.67
CA LYS A 260 -91.56 2.28 70.79
C LYS A 260 -90.18 1.63 70.93
N GLU A 261 -90.06 0.55 71.72
CA GLU A 261 -88.83 -0.25 71.80
C GLU A 261 -88.51 -0.89 70.44
N CYS A 262 -89.51 -1.42 69.73
CA CYS A 262 -89.34 -1.96 68.38
C CYS A 262 -88.87 -0.88 67.39
N LEU A 263 -89.43 0.33 67.48
CA LEU A 263 -89.06 1.48 66.64
C LEU A 263 -87.67 2.00 66.96
N GLU A 264 -87.26 2.02 68.23
CA GLU A 264 -85.88 2.35 68.63
C GLU A 264 -84.88 1.29 68.16
N THR A 265 -85.22 0.00 68.25
CA THR A 265 -84.37 -1.07 67.69
C THR A 265 -84.27 -0.99 66.17
N PHE A 266 -85.36 -0.63 65.49
CA PHE A 266 -85.39 -0.46 64.03
C PHE A 266 -84.58 0.76 63.59
N LEU A 267 -84.70 1.90 64.27
CA LEU A 267 -83.90 3.10 63.99
C LEU A 267 -82.41 2.86 64.23
N LYS A 268 -82.06 2.10 65.28
CA LYS A 268 -80.67 1.70 65.52
C LYS A 268 -80.15 0.80 64.41
N HIS A 269 -80.93 -0.19 63.99
CA HIS A 269 -80.58 -1.06 62.88
C HIS A 269 -80.40 -0.27 61.57
N HIS A 270 -81.25 0.72 61.30
CA HIS A 270 -81.12 1.59 60.13
C HIS A 270 -79.85 2.47 60.20
N TYR A 271 -79.51 2.99 61.37
CA TYR A 271 -78.27 3.77 61.54
C TYR A 271 -77.02 2.90 61.35
N ASP A 272 -77.00 1.70 61.94
CA ASP A 272 -75.90 0.74 61.79
C ASP A 272 -75.75 0.31 60.31
N LEU A 273 -76.88 0.09 59.63
CA LEU A 273 -76.89 -0.26 58.20
C LEU A 273 -76.43 0.92 57.32
N SER A 274 -76.84 2.15 57.63
CA SER A 274 -76.39 3.37 56.92
C SER A 274 -74.89 3.59 57.09
N SER A 275 -74.36 3.41 58.29
CA SER A 275 -72.92 3.53 58.56
C SER A 275 -72.12 2.45 57.81
N SER A 276 -72.65 1.22 57.75
CA SER A 276 -72.04 0.15 56.96
C SER A 276 -72.00 0.46 55.46
N TYR A 277 -72.99 1.18 54.91
CA TYR A 277 -73.00 1.58 53.50
C TYR A 277 -71.99 2.70 53.22
N GLU A 278 -71.82 3.66 54.12
CA GLU A 278 -70.80 4.72 53.97
C GLU A 278 -69.40 4.12 53.92
N THR A 279 -69.05 3.21 54.84
CA THR A 279 -67.75 2.52 54.82
C THR A 279 -67.52 1.77 53.50
N MET A 280 -68.57 1.15 52.96
CA MET A 280 -68.50 0.40 51.71
C MET A 280 -68.34 1.31 50.47
N THR A 281 -68.92 2.51 50.48
CA THR A 281 -68.70 3.49 49.42
C THR A 281 -67.26 4.02 49.42
N GLU A 282 -66.64 4.17 50.60
CA GLU A 282 -65.24 4.54 50.73
C GLU A 282 -64.31 3.43 50.23
N GLU A 283 -64.58 2.16 50.57
CA GLU A 283 -63.84 1.01 50.05
C GLU A 283 -63.93 0.90 48.51
N PHE A 284 -65.10 1.16 47.94
CA PHE A 284 -65.28 1.16 46.48
C PHE A 284 -64.48 2.28 45.80
N ALA A 285 -64.40 3.47 46.42
CA ALA A 285 -63.59 4.58 45.92
C ALA A 285 -62.09 4.22 45.91
N GLN A 286 -61.60 3.58 46.97
CA GLN A 286 -60.21 3.10 47.05
C GLN A 286 -59.91 2.03 45.99
N LEU A 287 -60.83 1.08 45.77
CA LEU A 287 -60.71 0.08 44.71
C LEU A 287 -60.68 0.69 43.30
N SER A 288 -61.49 1.74 43.05
CA SER A 288 -61.48 2.45 41.77
C SER A 288 -60.17 3.19 41.53
N GLU A 289 -59.56 3.77 42.56
CA GLU A 289 -58.26 4.44 42.47
C GLU A 289 -57.14 3.42 42.21
N SER A 290 -57.16 2.28 42.90
CA SER A 290 -56.22 1.18 42.66
C SER A 290 -56.32 0.63 41.23
N HIS A 291 -57.53 0.48 40.69
CA HIS A 291 -57.74 0.07 39.30
C HIS A 291 -57.16 1.08 38.30
N LYS A 292 -57.29 2.39 38.57
CA LYS A 292 -56.70 3.44 37.73
C LYS A 292 -55.18 3.34 37.73
N ASN A 293 -54.56 3.18 38.89
CA ASN A 293 -53.11 3.00 39.01
C ASN A 293 -52.63 1.75 38.25
N LEU A 294 -53.39 0.65 38.30
CA LEU A 294 -53.07 -0.57 37.54
C LEU A 294 -53.13 -0.33 36.02
N THR A 295 -54.07 0.50 35.56
CA THR A 295 -54.23 0.86 34.14
C THR A 295 -53.06 1.71 33.66
N ASP A 296 -52.61 2.67 34.47
CA ASP A 296 -51.45 3.51 34.17
C ASP A 296 -50.17 2.67 34.08
N ILE A 297 -49.98 1.73 35.00
CA ILE A 297 -48.86 0.77 34.96
C ILE A 297 -48.91 -0.08 33.67
N GLN A 298 -50.09 -0.54 33.26
CA GLN A 298 -50.25 -1.32 32.03
C GLN A 298 -49.84 -0.51 30.79
N LEU A 299 -50.12 0.80 30.75
CA LEU A 299 -49.71 1.69 29.66
C LEU A 299 -48.18 1.88 29.60
N GLU A 300 -47.52 1.98 30.76
CA GLU A 300 -46.06 2.04 30.85
C GLU A 300 -45.42 0.75 30.31
N TRP A 301 -45.91 -0.42 30.71
CA TRP A 301 -45.43 -1.71 30.21
C TRP A 301 -45.62 -1.85 28.71
N ARG A 302 -46.76 -1.37 28.16
CA ARG A 302 -47.00 -1.36 26.72
C ARG A 302 -45.98 -0.53 25.96
N THR A 303 -45.59 0.62 26.52
CA THR A 303 -44.58 1.49 25.92
C THR A 303 -43.19 0.84 25.92
N ILE A 304 -42.82 0.14 27.00
CA ILE A 304 -41.56 -0.60 27.10
C ILE A 304 -41.54 -1.76 26.09
N ALA A 305 -42.65 -2.50 26.01
CA ALA A 305 -42.84 -3.60 25.07
C ALA A 305 -42.64 -3.14 23.62
N SER A 306 -43.28 -2.04 23.20
CA SER A 306 -43.11 -1.49 21.84
C SER A 306 -41.66 -1.10 21.55
N ARG A 307 -40.99 -0.41 22.49
CA ARG A 307 -39.56 -0.05 22.34
C ARG A 307 -38.66 -1.28 22.21
N MET A 308 -38.97 -2.36 22.93
CA MET A 308 -38.22 -3.60 22.83
C MET A 308 -38.43 -4.30 21.49
N ALA A 309 -39.66 -4.30 20.97
CA ALA A 309 -39.97 -4.81 19.63
C ALA A 309 -39.22 -4.04 18.53
N GLU A 310 -39.17 -2.71 18.61
CA GLU A 310 -38.39 -1.87 17.68
C GLU A 310 -36.89 -2.21 17.69
N LYS A 311 -36.29 -2.38 18.87
CA LYS A 311 -34.87 -2.75 18.99
C LYS A 311 -34.57 -4.14 18.44
N LEU A 312 -35.47 -5.10 18.65
CA LEU A 312 -35.33 -6.45 18.09
C LEU A 312 -35.39 -6.43 16.56
N GLU A 313 -36.26 -5.59 15.98
CA GLU A 313 -36.35 -5.41 14.54
C GLU A 313 -35.10 -4.75 13.94
N GLU A 314 -34.52 -3.76 14.63
CA GLU A 314 -33.25 -3.14 14.25
C GLU A 314 -32.08 -4.15 14.30
N PHE A 315 -32.01 -4.96 15.36
CA PHE A 315 -31.02 -6.02 15.49
C PHE A 315 -31.14 -7.05 14.37
N ARG A 316 -32.37 -7.45 14.02
CA ARG A 316 -32.66 -8.37 12.92
C ARG A 316 -32.17 -7.82 11.57
N LYS A 317 -32.42 -6.54 11.28
CA LYS A 317 -31.94 -5.86 10.06
C LYS A 317 -30.42 -5.75 10.02
N SER A 318 -29.78 -5.46 11.14
CA SER A 318 -28.32 -5.39 11.26
C SER A 318 -27.66 -6.74 10.98
N ILE A 319 -28.20 -7.82 11.56
CA ILE A 319 -27.73 -9.18 11.29
C ILE A 319 -27.85 -9.50 9.79
N LEU A 320 -28.99 -9.19 9.16
CA LEU A 320 -29.17 -9.42 7.74
C LEU A 320 -28.11 -8.71 6.90
N TYR A 321 -27.83 -7.44 7.19
CA TYR A 321 -26.80 -6.67 6.50
C TYR A 321 -25.40 -7.30 6.63
N GLU A 322 -24.99 -7.68 7.84
CA GLU A 322 -23.66 -8.26 8.07
C GLU A 322 -23.51 -9.65 7.41
N ILE A 323 -24.55 -10.49 7.47
CA ILE A 323 -24.54 -11.84 6.90
C ILE A 323 -24.54 -11.80 5.37
N VAL A 324 -25.45 -11.02 4.79
CA VAL A 324 -25.72 -11.04 3.34
C VAL A 324 -24.69 -10.21 2.58
N ILE A 325 -24.36 -9.01 3.06
CA ILE A 325 -23.53 -8.06 2.30
C ILE A 325 -22.05 -8.23 2.61
N LYS A 326 -21.67 -8.39 3.88
CA LYS A 326 -20.24 -8.46 4.23
C LYS A 326 -19.65 -9.86 4.14
N LEU A 327 -20.39 -10.89 4.55
CA LEU A 327 -19.89 -12.26 4.58
C LEU A 327 -20.21 -13.06 3.30
N GLN A 328 -21.06 -12.53 2.41
CA GLN A 328 -21.48 -13.16 1.15
C GLN A 328 -21.88 -14.64 1.34
N LEU A 329 -22.55 -14.95 2.46
CA LEU A 329 -22.91 -16.31 2.77
C LEU A 329 -24.07 -16.75 1.85
N PRO A 330 -24.00 -17.95 1.25
CA PRO A 330 -25.13 -18.50 0.52
C PRO A 330 -26.24 -18.81 1.54
N MET A 331 -27.32 -18.03 1.49
CA MET A 331 -28.51 -18.24 2.30
C MET A 331 -29.64 -18.79 1.41
N ASP A 332 -30.46 -19.69 1.94
CA ASP A 332 -31.60 -20.24 1.21
C ASP A 332 -32.65 -19.16 0.95
N GLU A 333 -33.34 -19.24 -0.20
CA GLU A 333 -34.37 -18.29 -0.63
C GLU A 333 -35.52 -18.15 0.40
N VAL A 334 -35.79 -19.22 1.15
CA VAL A 334 -36.77 -19.26 2.25
C VAL A 334 -36.31 -18.45 3.47
N GLU A 335 -35.03 -18.54 3.86
CA GLU A 335 -34.47 -17.79 4.99
C GLU A 335 -34.39 -16.28 4.66
N LEU A 336 -34.07 -15.94 3.40
CA LEU A 336 -34.08 -14.56 2.91
C LEU A 336 -35.50 -13.97 2.90
N GLY A 337 -36.52 -14.78 2.56
CA GLY A 337 -37.93 -14.40 2.62
C GLY A 337 -38.44 -14.16 4.04
N LEU A 338 -38.07 -15.02 4.99
CA LEU A 338 -38.44 -14.86 6.41
C LEU A 338 -37.76 -13.65 7.05
N LEU A 339 -36.53 -13.35 6.66
CA LEU A 339 -35.79 -12.19 7.15
C LEU A 339 -36.13 -10.87 6.41
N SER A 340 -36.92 -10.91 5.33
CA SER A 340 -37.42 -9.71 4.63
C SER A 340 -38.88 -9.40 4.95
N ARG A 341 -39.58 -10.28 5.67
CA ARG A 341 -40.97 -10.07 6.08
C ARG A 341 -41.06 -8.95 7.13
N ASN A 342 -41.97 -8.00 6.90
CA ASN A 342 -42.28 -6.92 7.83
C ASN A 342 -43.43 -7.34 8.76
N LEU A 343 -43.38 -6.92 10.02
CA LEU A 343 -44.44 -7.15 11.01
C LEU A 343 -45.74 -6.46 10.55
N SER A 344 -46.87 -7.18 10.62
CA SER A 344 -48.18 -6.59 10.34
C SER A 344 -48.67 -5.82 11.58
N PRO A 345 -49.10 -4.56 11.45
CA PRO A 345 -49.71 -3.84 12.57
C PRO A 345 -51.03 -4.55 12.96
N SER A 346 -51.14 -5.01 14.19
CA SER A 346 -52.37 -5.60 14.77
C SER A 346 -52.64 -4.96 16.12
N ASP A 347 -53.91 -4.73 16.47
CA ASP A 347 -54.29 -4.14 17.76
C ASP A 347 -54.16 -5.14 18.93
N ASP A 348 -53.98 -6.44 18.64
CA ASP A 348 -53.73 -7.49 19.62
C ASP A 348 -52.22 -7.67 19.87
N ASP A 349 -51.74 -7.08 20.96
CA ASP A 349 -50.33 -7.12 21.37
C ASP A 349 -49.80 -8.58 21.49
N ALA A 350 -50.65 -9.53 21.89
CA ALA A 350 -50.28 -10.95 21.98
C ALA A 350 -50.02 -11.61 20.61
N ALA A 351 -50.71 -11.17 19.55
CA ALA A 351 -50.49 -11.66 18.20
C ALA A 351 -49.16 -11.16 17.64
N ILE A 352 -48.82 -9.89 17.90
CA ILE A 352 -47.53 -9.29 17.51
C ILE A 352 -46.37 -10.03 18.19
N TRP A 353 -46.45 -10.26 19.50
CA TRP A 353 -45.38 -10.95 20.23
C TRP A 353 -45.17 -12.39 19.75
N ASN A 354 -46.26 -13.11 19.43
CA ASN A 354 -46.15 -14.44 18.86
C ASN A 354 -45.53 -14.43 17.45
N GLU A 355 -45.84 -13.44 16.62
CA GLU A 355 -45.22 -13.28 15.29
C GLU A 355 -43.72 -12.95 15.41
N VAL A 356 -43.34 -12.04 16.33
CA VAL A 356 -41.93 -11.72 16.63
C VAL A 356 -41.18 -12.96 17.14
N LEU A 357 -41.79 -13.75 18.03
CA LEU A 357 -41.19 -14.95 18.59
C LEU A 357 -41.03 -16.06 17.53
N GLN A 358 -42.00 -16.21 16.62
CA GLN A 358 -41.89 -17.13 15.48
C GLN A 358 -40.79 -16.68 14.50
N LEU A 359 -40.71 -15.39 14.17
CA LEU A 359 -39.68 -14.86 13.26
C LEU A 359 -38.27 -14.96 13.86
N SER A 360 -38.13 -14.75 15.17
CA SER A 360 -36.84 -14.89 15.87
C SER A 360 -36.41 -16.35 16.06
N SER A 361 -37.36 -17.26 16.35
CA SER A 361 -37.08 -18.69 16.44
C SER A 361 -36.79 -19.36 15.08
N ALA A 362 -37.26 -18.77 13.98
CA ALA A 362 -36.93 -19.22 12.63
C ALA A 362 -35.45 -19.01 12.27
N ILE A 363 -34.71 -18.19 13.02
CA ILE A 363 -33.28 -17.96 12.80
C ILE A 363 -32.48 -19.11 13.41
N ASN A 364 -32.03 -20.03 12.57
CA ASN A 364 -31.17 -21.14 13.01
C ASN A 364 -29.72 -20.68 13.20
N ILE A 365 -29.41 -20.25 14.42
CA ILE A 365 -28.08 -19.76 14.82
C ILE A 365 -26.98 -20.82 14.59
N GLN A 366 -27.28 -22.11 14.82
CA GLN A 366 -26.28 -23.18 14.67
C GLN A 366 -25.89 -23.39 13.22
N ARG A 367 -26.87 -23.42 12.31
CA ARG A 367 -26.63 -23.48 10.86
C ARG A 367 -25.82 -22.29 10.39
N PHE A 368 -26.16 -21.09 10.88
CA PHE A 368 -25.42 -19.87 10.57
C PHE A 368 -23.95 -19.95 11.00
N VAL A 369 -23.67 -20.35 12.24
CA VAL A 369 -22.30 -20.47 12.75
C VAL A 369 -21.49 -21.50 11.94
N MET A 370 -22.09 -22.64 11.59
CA MET A 370 -21.44 -23.64 10.75
C MET A 370 -21.12 -23.12 9.35
N ALA A 371 -22.05 -22.39 8.72
CA ALA A 371 -21.83 -21.78 7.40
C ALA A 371 -20.72 -20.73 7.43
N VAL A 372 -20.63 -19.92 8.48
CA VAL A 372 -19.53 -18.95 8.68
C VAL A 372 -18.19 -19.67 8.81
N LEU A 373 -18.13 -20.73 9.62
CA LEU A 373 -16.90 -21.52 9.81
C LEU A 373 -16.45 -22.20 8.51
N GLU A 374 -17.39 -22.75 7.74
CA GLU A 374 -17.10 -23.39 6.46
C GLU A 374 -16.63 -22.36 5.41
N ASN A 375 -17.27 -21.20 5.34
CA ASN A 375 -16.83 -20.12 4.44
C ASN A 375 -15.43 -19.60 4.80
N ALA A 376 -15.15 -19.39 6.09
CA ALA A 376 -13.84 -18.97 6.56
C ALA A 376 -12.75 -19.99 6.18
N LYS A 377 -13.05 -21.29 6.32
CA LYS A 377 -12.16 -22.37 5.90
C LYS A 377 -11.95 -22.36 4.38
N ASN A 378 -13.02 -22.25 3.59
CA ASN A 378 -12.94 -22.21 2.13
C ASN A 378 -12.13 -20.99 1.64
N LEU A 379 -12.31 -19.82 2.26
CA LEU A 379 -11.52 -18.62 1.95
C LEU A 379 -10.03 -18.82 2.26
N TYR A 380 -9.70 -19.47 3.37
CA TYR A 380 -8.33 -19.79 3.72
C TYR A 380 -7.70 -20.77 2.72
N ASP A 381 -8.40 -21.84 2.36
CA ASP A 381 -7.93 -22.83 1.39
C ASP A 381 -7.72 -22.19 0.01
N ASN A 382 -8.65 -21.33 -0.42
CA ASN A 382 -8.51 -20.55 -1.66
C ASN A 382 -7.30 -19.60 -1.62
N PHE A 383 -7.04 -18.95 -0.49
CA PHE A 383 -5.86 -18.11 -0.32
C PHE A 383 -4.56 -18.92 -0.44
N VAL A 384 -4.49 -20.09 0.19
CA VAL A 384 -3.33 -20.98 0.13
C VAL A 384 -3.07 -21.45 -1.31
N VAL A 385 -4.11 -21.85 -2.03
CA VAL A 385 -4.02 -22.25 -3.45
C VAL A 385 -3.56 -21.08 -4.32
N THR A 386 -4.16 -19.91 -4.16
CA THR A 386 -3.81 -18.69 -4.93
C THR A 386 -2.37 -18.28 -4.68
N LYS A 387 -1.91 -18.32 -3.42
CA LYS A 387 -0.50 -18.05 -3.05
C LYS A 387 0.46 -19.03 -3.73
N SER A 388 0.11 -20.32 -3.76
CA SER A 388 0.89 -21.35 -4.45
C SER A 388 0.97 -21.12 -5.96
N GLN A 389 -0.16 -20.77 -6.59
CA GLN A 389 -0.20 -20.43 -8.01
C GLN A 389 0.63 -19.20 -8.34
N LEU A 390 0.55 -18.15 -7.52
CA LEU A 390 1.36 -16.93 -7.68
C LEU A 390 2.85 -17.22 -7.58
N LYS A 391 3.27 -18.11 -6.66
CA LYS A 391 4.66 -18.57 -6.58
C LYS A 391 5.08 -19.29 -7.86
N LYS A 392 4.28 -20.25 -8.34
CA LYS A 392 4.55 -20.96 -9.61
C LYS A 392 4.67 -20.01 -10.80
N MET A 393 3.81 -18.99 -10.88
CA MET A 393 3.90 -17.99 -11.95
C MET A 393 5.17 -17.16 -11.83
N LYS A 394 5.52 -16.65 -10.64
CA LYS A 394 6.79 -15.93 -10.42
C LYS A 394 8.00 -16.76 -10.80
N ASP A 395 8.01 -18.05 -10.47
CA ASP A 395 9.09 -18.97 -10.83
C ASP A 395 9.19 -19.15 -12.34
N LYS A 396 8.05 -19.32 -13.04
CA LYS A 396 8.01 -19.36 -14.51
C LYS A 396 8.54 -18.08 -15.15
N TYR A 397 8.12 -16.90 -14.67
CA TYR A 397 8.61 -15.62 -15.18
C TYR A 397 10.12 -15.49 -14.98
N ARG A 398 10.66 -15.87 -13.81
CA ARG A 398 12.11 -15.88 -13.58
C ARG A 398 12.84 -16.82 -14.52
N HIS A 399 12.33 -18.02 -14.74
CA HIS A 399 12.92 -18.95 -15.71
C HIS A 399 12.92 -18.41 -17.14
N ILE A 400 11.83 -17.76 -17.57
CA ILE A 400 11.74 -17.14 -18.90
C ILE A 400 12.72 -15.97 -19.01
N LEU A 401 12.82 -15.13 -17.97
CA LEU A 401 13.78 -14.01 -17.94
C LEU A 401 15.23 -14.50 -18.01
N ILE A 402 15.58 -15.53 -17.24
CA ILE A 402 16.93 -16.13 -17.29
C ILE A 402 17.17 -16.73 -18.68
N SER A 403 16.25 -17.55 -19.18
CA SER A 403 16.38 -18.20 -20.49
C SER A 403 16.46 -17.18 -21.64
N ASN A 404 15.74 -16.07 -21.57
CA ASN A 404 15.83 -15.01 -22.57
C ASN A 404 17.12 -14.21 -22.42
N SER A 405 17.60 -13.99 -21.20
CA SER A 405 18.85 -13.27 -20.97
C SER A 405 20.08 -14.03 -21.45
N GLU A 406 20.00 -15.35 -21.68
CA GLU A 406 21.06 -16.20 -22.24
C GLU A 406 21.04 -16.29 -23.78
N LYS A 407 19.99 -15.80 -24.45
CA LYS A 407 19.85 -15.86 -25.91
C LYS A 407 20.42 -14.60 -26.56
N ILE A 408 20.99 -14.78 -27.75
CA ILE A 408 21.49 -13.67 -28.56
C ILE A 408 20.29 -13.02 -29.26
N SER A 409 20.08 -11.73 -29.00
CA SER A 409 19.16 -10.87 -29.75
C SER A 409 19.76 -10.56 -31.13
N PHE A 410 18.93 -10.63 -32.16
CA PHE A 410 19.31 -10.31 -33.55
C PHE A 410 18.37 -9.27 -34.19
N ARG A 411 17.45 -8.72 -33.40
CA ARG A 411 16.47 -7.70 -33.81
C ARG A 411 16.05 -6.88 -32.58
N ASN A 412 15.76 -5.58 -32.77
CA ASN A 412 15.22 -4.69 -31.74
C ASN A 412 16.04 -4.71 -30.43
N PHE A 413 17.34 -4.46 -30.53
CA PHE A 413 18.24 -4.46 -29.38
C PHE A 413 17.72 -3.58 -28.25
N LYS A 414 17.78 -4.11 -27.02
CA LYS A 414 17.48 -3.37 -25.79
C LYS A 414 18.67 -3.43 -24.84
N VAL A 415 18.72 -2.48 -23.92
CA VAL A 415 19.65 -2.51 -22.80
C VAL A 415 19.45 -3.81 -22.01
N GLY A 416 20.55 -4.54 -21.78
CA GLY A 416 20.58 -5.85 -21.14
C GLY A 416 20.56 -7.05 -22.09
N ASP A 417 20.32 -6.85 -23.39
CA ASP A 417 20.33 -7.94 -24.37
C ASP A 417 21.75 -8.42 -24.68
N VAL A 418 21.87 -9.68 -25.10
CA VAL A 418 23.13 -10.24 -25.59
C VAL A 418 23.18 -10.08 -27.10
N ALA A 419 24.24 -9.50 -27.64
CA ALA A 419 24.44 -9.33 -29.07
C ALA A 419 25.75 -9.97 -29.53
N LEU A 420 25.75 -10.43 -30.78
CA LEU A 420 26.93 -10.92 -31.48
C LEU A 420 27.51 -9.78 -32.32
N PHE A 421 28.77 -9.45 -32.10
CA PHE A 421 29.49 -8.42 -32.85
C PHE A 421 30.49 -9.05 -33.80
N LEU A 422 30.53 -8.52 -35.02
CA LEU A 422 31.37 -8.98 -36.12
C LEU A 422 32.10 -7.78 -36.75
N PRO A 423 33.33 -7.95 -37.25
CA PRO A 423 34.05 -6.90 -37.96
C PRO A 423 33.37 -6.59 -39.31
N THR A 424 33.20 -5.31 -39.64
CA THR A 424 32.62 -4.90 -40.93
C THR A 424 33.68 -4.90 -42.03
N ARG A 425 33.23 -5.18 -43.27
CA ARG A 425 34.11 -5.39 -44.42
C ARG A 425 34.34 -4.13 -45.27
N ASN A 426 33.53 -3.09 -45.09
CA ASN A 426 33.35 -2.01 -46.08
C ASN A 426 33.58 -0.57 -45.57
N SER A 427 34.18 -0.37 -44.39
CA SER A 427 34.36 0.99 -43.83
C SER A 427 35.80 1.25 -43.36
N THR A 428 36.26 2.48 -43.57
CA THR A 428 37.53 3.02 -43.07
C THR A 428 37.61 2.78 -41.56
N GLY A 429 38.64 2.08 -41.08
CA GLY A 429 38.83 1.78 -39.66
C GLY A 429 38.29 0.44 -39.14
N LYS A 430 37.67 -0.40 -40.00
CA LYS A 430 37.16 -1.76 -39.63
C LYS A 430 36.35 -1.78 -38.31
N PRO A 431 35.29 -0.96 -38.19
CA PRO A 431 34.43 -0.97 -37.01
C PRO A 431 33.75 -2.32 -36.84
N TRP A 432 33.34 -2.60 -35.62
CA TRP A 432 32.60 -3.81 -35.28
C TRP A 432 31.11 -3.46 -35.22
N ALA A 433 30.27 -4.31 -35.79
CA ALA A 433 28.83 -4.11 -35.80
C ALA A 433 28.09 -5.31 -35.22
N ALA A 434 26.95 -5.05 -34.56
CA ALA A 434 26.08 -6.10 -34.08
C ALA A 434 25.39 -6.80 -35.25
N PHE A 435 25.32 -8.11 -35.20
CA PHE A 435 24.57 -8.92 -36.15
C PHE A 435 23.07 -8.63 -36.01
N ASN A 436 22.49 -7.98 -37.01
CA ASN A 436 21.09 -7.57 -37.02
C ASN A 436 20.41 -7.91 -38.34
N ILE A 437 19.10 -8.12 -38.30
CA ILE A 437 18.25 -8.31 -39.48
C ILE A 437 17.43 -7.03 -39.69
N ASN A 438 17.49 -6.47 -40.91
CA ASN A 438 16.74 -5.29 -41.37
C ASN A 438 17.18 -3.90 -40.83
N ALA A 439 18.18 -3.79 -39.96
CA ALA A 439 18.72 -2.51 -39.49
C ALA A 439 20.23 -2.59 -39.17
N PRO A 440 21.13 -2.35 -40.14
CA PRO A 440 22.54 -2.74 -40.03
C PRO A 440 23.44 -1.76 -39.24
N HIS A 441 22.93 -0.60 -38.83
CA HIS A 441 23.76 0.48 -38.27
C HIS A 441 23.87 0.44 -36.74
N TYR A 442 24.22 -0.72 -36.18
CA TYR A 442 24.52 -0.88 -34.75
C TYR A 442 26.01 -1.16 -34.59
N PHE A 443 26.78 -0.19 -34.14
CA PHE A 443 28.23 -0.26 -34.03
C PHE A 443 28.67 -0.43 -32.58
N LEU A 444 29.79 -1.09 -32.37
CA LEU A 444 30.42 -1.26 -31.07
C LEU A 444 31.25 -0.02 -30.75
N LYS A 445 30.95 0.63 -29.61
CA LYS A 445 31.78 1.73 -29.10
C LYS A 445 33.05 1.16 -28.49
N SER A 446 34.21 1.61 -28.97
CA SER A 446 35.51 1.16 -28.47
C SER A 446 35.71 1.60 -27.01
N ASN A 447 35.74 0.63 -26.09
CA ASN A 447 36.22 0.80 -24.72
C ASN A 447 37.55 0.03 -24.53
N ASP A 448 38.35 0.35 -23.51
CA ASP A 448 39.70 -0.23 -23.33
C ASP A 448 39.73 -1.77 -23.23
N THR A 449 38.63 -2.37 -22.77
CA THR A 449 38.48 -3.82 -22.65
C THR A 449 38.04 -4.49 -23.95
N THR A 450 37.21 -3.84 -24.76
CA THR A 450 36.74 -4.34 -26.05
C THR A 450 37.76 -4.09 -27.16
N SER A 451 38.54 -3.01 -27.09
CA SER A 451 39.60 -2.69 -28.07
C SER A 451 40.66 -3.80 -28.16
N SER A 452 41.08 -4.34 -27.02
CA SER A 452 42.00 -5.48 -26.93
C SER A 452 41.41 -6.78 -27.51
N GLN A 453 40.09 -6.95 -27.42
CA GLN A 453 39.37 -8.11 -27.98
C GLN A 453 39.15 -7.97 -29.49
N MET A 454 38.92 -6.75 -29.97
CA MET A 454 38.71 -6.43 -31.39
C MET A 454 39.94 -6.70 -32.25
N GLN A 455 41.16 -6.64 -31.69
CA GLN A 455 42.39 -6.90 -32.43
C GLN A 455 42.67 -8.41 -32.64
N ASN A 456 42.24 -9.25 -31.70
CA ASN A 456 42.65 -10.67 -31.63
C ASN A 456 41.52 -11.67 -31.88
N ARG A 457 40.27 -11.21 -32.12
CA ARG A 457 39.11 -12.08 -32.28
C ARG A 457 38.36 -11.80 -33.58
N GLU A 458 37.69 -12.83 -34.09
CA GLU A 458 36.83 -12.74 -35.28
C GLU A 458 35.38 -12.38 -34.93
N TRP A 459 34.96 -12.63 -33.69
CA TRP A 459 33.63 -12.36 -33.18
C TRP A 459 33.65 -12.09 -31.67
N ILE A 460 32.69 -11.31 -31.17
CA ILE A 460 32.54 -10.96 -29.76
C ILE A 460 31.07 -11.16 -29.38
N VAL A 461 30.81 -11.85 -28.27
CA VAL A 461 29.47 -11.93 -27.66
C VAL A 461 29.50 -11.11 -26.40
N ALA A 462 28.66 -10.07 -26.35
CA ALA A 462 28.65 -9.11 -25.27
C ALA A 462 27.22 -8.71 -24.90
N ARG A 463 27.02 -8.27 -23.66
CA ARG A 463 25.76 -7.73 -23.18
C ARG A 463 25.74 -6.22 -23.41
N ILE A 464 24.68 -5.71 -24.02
CA ILE A 464 24.48 -4.29 -24.25
C ILE A 464 24.18 -3.61 -22.92
N ILE A 465 24.99 -2.61 -22.55
CA ILE A 465 24.81 -1.78 -21.36
C ILE A 465 24.06 -0.51 -21.72
N ASP A 466 24.40 0.08 -22.86
CA ASP A 466 23.79 1.32 -23.33
C ASP A 466 23.69 1.36 -24.86
N ILE A 467 22.72 2.12 -25.36
CA ILE A 467 22.43 2.31 -26.78
C ILE A 467 22.28 3.82 -27.04
N THR A 468 23.25 4.44 -27.68
CA THR A 468 23.20 5.86 -28.02
C THR A 468 22.84 6.04 -29.50
N GLU A 469 21.72 6.70 -29.78
CA GLU A 469 21.26 7.02 -31.15
C GLU A 469 21.94 8.31 -31.65
N ASN A 470 22.67 8.20 -32.75
CA ASN A 470 23.36 9.30 -33.39
C ASN A 470 22.94 9.42 -34.88
N THR A 471 23.04 10.62 -35.44
CA THR A 471 22.82 10.87 -36.87
C THR A 471 24.14 11.30 -37.50
N VAL A 472 24.40 10.86 -38.73
CA VAL A 472 25.64 11.17 -39.45
C VAL A 472 25.61 12.62 -39.93
N ASP A 473 26.44 13.45 -39.31
CA ASP A 473 26.70 14.85 -39.69
C ASP A 473 27.96 14.96 -40.57
N GLU A 474 28.09 16.05 -41.34
CA GLU A 474 29.21 16.28 -42.28
C GLU A 474 30.60 16.26 -41.61
N ASN A 475 30.66 16.53 -40.30
CA ASN A 475 31.91 16.63 -39.55
C ASN A 475 32.27 15.35 -38.77
N LEU A 476 31.34 14.41 -38.55
CA LEU A 476 31.54 13.27 -37.64
C LEU A 476 30.98 11.97 -38.24
N ASN A 477 31.76 11.36 -39.16
CA ASN A 477 31.41 10.10 -39.81
C ASN A 477 32.48 9.01 -39.59
N PRO A 478 32.62 8.49 -38.36
CA PRO A 478 33.62 7.48 -38.03
C PRO A 478 33.41 6.13 -38.73
N TYR A 479 32.20 5.86 -39.22
CA TYR A 479 31.82 4.57 -39.80
C TYR A 479 31.62 4.58 -41.33
N GLY A 480 31.85 5.73 -41.99
CA GLY A 480 31.76 5.85 -43.46
C GLY A 480 30.33 5.69 -44.00
N LEU A 481 29.32 6.12 -43.24
CA LEU A 481 27.91 6.05 -43.61
C LEU A 481 27.50 7.28 -44.45
N THR A 482 26.38 7.22 -45.18
CA THR A 482 25.87 8.39 -45.92
C THR A 482 25.28 9.43 -44.96
N LEU A 483 25.42 10.71 -45.31
CA LEU A 483 24.90 11.84 -44.53
C LEU A 483 23.40 11.69 -44.23
N GLY A 484 23.00 12.00 -43.00
CA GLY A 484 21.61 11.92 -42.55
C GLY A 484 21.12 10.51 -42.16
N LEU A 485 21.96 9.47 -42.26
CA LEU A 485 21.61 8.15 -41.72
C LEU A 485 21.71 8.10 -40.20
N LYS A 486 20.78 7.38 -39.58
CA LYS A 486 20.81 7.07 -38.15
C LYS A 486 21.66 5.85 -37.89
N TYR A 487 22.53 5.93 -36.90
CA TYR A 487 23.31 4.82 -36.38
C TYR A 487 23.22 4.78 -34.85
N TYR A 488 23.54 3.62 -34.30
CA TYR A 488 23.50 3.37 -32.87
C TYR A 488 24.88 2.91 -32.41
N ASP A 489 25.47 3.62 -31.47
CA ASP A 489 26.66 3.17 -30.77
C ASP A 489 26.23 2.34 -29.56
N LEU A 490 26.76 1.13 -29.47
CA LEU A 490 26.48 0.16 -28.42
C LEU A 490 27.66 0.10 -27.47
N GLU A 491 27.42 0.44 -26.21
CA GLU A 491 28.34 0.18 -25.12
C GLU A 491 28.04 -1.20 -24.53
N VAL A 492 29.08 -2.03 -24.35
CA VAL A 492 28.89 -3.44 -24.02
C VAL A 492 29.83 -3.94 -22.93
N GLU A 493 29.32 -4.90 -22.15
CA GLU A 493 30.09 -5.68 -21.18
C GLU A 493 30.33 -7.09 -21.73
N ASN A 494 31.48 -7.69 -21.39
CA ASN A 494 31.76 -9.06 -21.74
C ASN A 494 30.74 -10.04 -21.09
N TRP A 495 30.04 -10.81 -21.92
CA TRP A 495 29.02 -11.77 -21.49
C TRP A 495 29.55 -12.83 -20.49
N ARG A 496 30.86 -13.14 -20.51
CA ARG A 496 31.44 -14.26 -19.75
C ARG A 496 32.08 -13.91 -18.41
N THR A 497 32.16 -12.65 -17.98
CA THR A 497 32.99 -12.28 -16.81
C THR A 497 32.35 -12.43 -15.43
N ASN A 498 31.05 -12.74 -15.32
CA ASN A 498 30.38 -12.86 -14.01
C ASN A 498 29.61 -14.17 -13.81
N ARG A 499 30.30 -15.32 -13.92
CA ARG A 499 29.93 -16.47 -13.08
C ARG A 499 30.77 -16.39 -11.80
N PRO A 500 30.22 -15.95 -10.65
CA PRO A 500 30.90 -16.17 -9.39
C PRO A 500 31.09 -17.68 -9.25
N ASN A 501 32.34 -18.10 -9.25
CA ASN A 501 32.75 -19.47 -9.10
C ASN A 501 32.47 -19.86 -7.63
N ASN A 502 31.20 -20.12 -7.31
CA ASN A 502 30.76 -20.56 -5.98
C ASN A 502 31.18 -22.02 -5.78
N LYS A 503 32.49 -22.23 -5.62
CA LYS A 503 33.11 -23.46 -5.13
C LYS A 503 33.89 -23.17 -3.83
N SER A 504 33.20 -22.71 -2.80
CA SER A 504 33.70 -22.75 -1.41
C SER A 504 32.70 -22.16 -0.42
N LYS A 505 31.64 -22.91 -0.10
CA LYS A 505 31.07 -22.88 1.25
C LYS A 505 30.53 -24.27 1.57
N LYS A 506 31.48 -25.10 1.99
CA LYS A 506 31.28 -26.35 2.71
C LYS A 506 30.39 -25.99 3.91
N ARG A 507 29.13 -26.43 3.90
CA ARG A 507 28.26 -26.41 5.07
C ARG A 507 28.90 -27.33 6.10
N LEU A 508 29.52 -26.74 7.11
CA LEU A 508 29.85 -27.44 8.34
C LEU A 508 28.53 -27.87 8.98
N ILE A 509 28.33 -29.17 8.96
CA ILE A 509 27.40 -29.89 9.81
C ILE A 509 28.13 -30.01 11.15
N GLU A 510 27.53 -29.47 12.21
CA GLU A 510 27.81 -29.90 13.57
C GLU A 510 26.49 -30.14 14.31
N PRO A 511 26.53 -31.01 15.33
CA PRO A 511 25.51 -32.02 15.56
C PRO A 511 24.43 -31.57 16.52
N ASP A 512 23.27 -32.19 16.31
CA ASP A 512 22.11 -32.21 17.18
C ASP A 512 22.49 -32.82 18.54
N SER A 513 22.28 -32.08 19.62
CA SER A 513 22.28 -32.57 21.00
C SER A 513 20.90 -32.37 21.61
N GLY A 514 20.03 -33.32 21.30
CA GLY A 514 19.21 -34.05 22.26
C GLY A 514 18.40 -33.27 23.28
N LEU A 515 17.08 -33.26 23.09
CA LEU A 515 16.16 -33.58 24.16
C LEU A 515 14.92 -34.29 23.62
N ALA A 516 14.77 -35.52 24.13
CA ALA A 516 13.69 -36.50 24.04
C ALA A 516 12.27 -35.88 23.91
N SER A 517 11.44 -36.36 22.98
CA SER A 517 10.68 -37.63 23.00
C SER A 517 9.60 -37.69 24.09
N LEU A 518 8.35 -37.64 23.63
CA LEU A 518 7.11 -38.27 24.13
C LEU A 518 6.12 -38.12 22.96
N GLY A 519 5.43 -39.11 22.40
CA GLY A 519 5.36 -40.54 22.58
C GLY A 519 4.55 -41.10 21.39
N SER A 520 4.83 -42.35 21.07
CA SER A 520 4.34 -43.12 19.92
C SER A 520 2.83 -43.40 19.93
N GLY A 521 2.24 -43.57 18.75
CA GLY A 521 0.88 -44.10 18.57
C GLY A 521 0.57 -44.42 17.10
N ASN A 522 0.89 -45.65 16.70
CA ASN A 522 0.71 -46.26 15.37
C ASN A 522 -0.66 -46.07 14.70
N ALA A 523 -0.69 -45.78 13.40
CA ALA A 523 -1.67 -46.34 12.47
C ALA A 523 -1.19 -46.24 11.00
N THR A 524 -1.23 -47.39 10.32
CA THR A 524 -0.95 -47.64 8.91
C THR A 524 -1.80 -46.84 7.91
N PRO A 525 -1.35 -46.64 6.65
CA PRO A 525 -2.03 -45.80 5.67
C PRO A 525 -3.10 -46.58 4.88
N PRO A 526 -4.30 -46.03 4.62
CA PRO A 526 -5.17 -46.55 3.59
C PRO A 526 -5.06 -45.75 2.28
N LYS A 527 -4.56 -46.47 1.28
CA LYS A 527 -5.02 -46.53 -0.12
C LYS A 527 -5.89 -45.39 -0.66
N ARG A 528 -5.32 -44.75 -1.69
CA ARG A 528 -5.98 -44.06 -2.80
C ARG A 528 -7.09 -44.90 -3.43
N PRO A 529 -8.23 -44.30 -3.82
CA PRO A 529 -8.99 -44.77 -4.96
C PRO A 529 -8.81 -43.84 -6.17
N SER A 530 -8.75 -44.50 -7.31
CA SER A 530 -8.68 -43.99 -8.67
C SER A 530 -9.97 -43.30 -9.11
N PHE A 531 -9.78 -42.38 -10.06
CA PHE A 531 -10.73 -41.76 -10.96
C PHE A 531 -11.94 -42.62 -11.37
N SER A 532 -13.12 -41.98 -11.37
CA SER A 532 -14.18 -42.25 -12.34
C SER A 532 -14.70 -40.92 -12.89
N SER A 533 -14.53 -40.78 -14.20
CA SER A 533 -15.07 -39.74 -15.06
C SER A 533 -16.60 -39.70 -15.06
N VAL A 534 -17.20 -38.51 -14.91
CA VAL A 534 -18.47 -38.19 -15.57
C VAL A 534 -18.40 -36.75 -16.08
N ALA A 535 -18.91 -36.59 -17.30
CA ALA A 535 -18.75 -35.47 -18.20
C ALA A 535 -19.49 -34.19 -17.77
N SER A 536 -18.89 -33.09 -18.20
CA SER A 536 -19.47 -31.90 -18.82
C SER A 536 -20.97 -31.65 -18.65
N SER A 537 -21.31 -30.50 -18.07
CA SER A 537 -22.27 -29.61 -18.72
C SER A 537 -21.97 -28.15 -18.37
N SER A 538 -21.60 -27.42 -19.40
CA SER A 538 -21.34 -26.00 -19.47
C SER A 538 -22.63 -25.21 -19.49
N THR A 539 -22.77 -24.20 -18.62
CA THR A 539 -23.67 -23.07 -18.88
C THR A 539 -23.00 -21.77 -18.43
N ASN A 540 -22.62 -20.99 -19.45
CA ASN A 540 -22.32 -19.57 -19.37
C ASN A 540 -23.49 -18.84 -18.73
N ILE A 541 -23.25 -17.99 -17.72
CA ILE A 541 -24.14 -16.86 -17.44
C ILE A 541 -23.29 -15.59 -17.35
N VAL A 542 -23.68 -14.67 -18.21
CA VAL A 542 -23.05 -13.42 -18.59
C VAL A 542 -23.24 -12.37 -17.50
N HIS A 543 -22.17 -11.64 -17.21
CA HIS A 543 -22.21 -10.36 -16.50
C HIS A 543 -23.08 -9.34 -17.26
N SER A 544 -24.11 -8.81 -16.62
CA SER A 544 -24.70 -7.51 -17.03
C SER A 544 -24.74 -6.58 -15.82
N TYR A 545 -23.82 -5.62 -15.82
CA TYR A 545 -23.94 -4.39 -15.05
C TYR A 545 -25.11 -3.57 -15.61
N VAL A 546 -26.04 -3.17 -14.75
CA VAL A 546 -27.02 -2.12 -15.05
C VAL A 546 -26.78 -1.00 -14.05
N ASN A 547 -26.29 0.13 -14.57
CA ASN A 547 -26.31 1.42 -13.91
C ASN A 547 -27.75 1.83 -13.61
N LYS A 548 -28.03 2.24 -12.37
CA LYS A 548 -28.80 3.44 -12.04
C LYS A 548 -28.28 4.03 -10.74
#